data_AF-A0A124SC24-F1
#
_entry.id   AF-A0A124SC24-F1
#
_cell.length_a   1.000
_cell.length_b   1.000
_cell.length_c   1.000
_cell.angle_alpha   90.00
_cell.angle_beta   90.00
_cell.angle_gamma   90.00
#
_symmetry.space_group_name_H-M   'P 1'
#
loop_
_entity.id
_entity.type
_entity.pdbx_description
1 polymer ?
#
loop_
_entity_poly.entity_id
_entity_poly.type
_entity_poly.pdbx_seq_one_letter_code
_entity_poly.pdbx_strand_id
1 'polypeptide(L)'
;MYASTVPWSECSCGEDSSSAEVTLCDRLFSPGLSIRGGQEDEVSSTCPKVNVFVRVPRASIVEVMQGLEMSLPDELWRWILKLGVESSCLSYKDLCCLSMSCRRLNHLSNEETVWSKLLSSDYPAHPSSYTDHPSPKSLYQIRFEKDRVKKLLAERRAVLRIESQILEHERKLQEIQLQLVEEKEKNKTAIIELNNLRKVREASTALKVWQPQVIRSRQKQIVEHCSVPVDFRMNALEMEIKLCMQQISGFLKARKDEKSRLEATKERLSKVKYRPLQSFEGGSKSSLDDESRNRGMNSNKSKRVKQK
;
A
#
# COMPACT_ATOMS: atom_id res chain seq x y z
N MET A 1 4.30 -76.96 -50.85
CA MET A 1 4.67 -76.33 -52.13
C MET A 1 5.01 -74.88 -51.85
N TYR A 2 6.14 -74.43 -52.37
CA TYR A 2 6.71 -73.07 -52.47
C TYR A 2 5.69 -71.90 -52.39
N ALA A 3 5.99 -70.66 -52.02
CA ALA A 3 7.11 -69.93 -51.39
C ALA A 3 6.76 -68.44 -51.61
N SER A 4 6.98 -67.58 -50.59
CA SER A 4 7.31 -66.13 -50.71
C SER A 4 6.26 -65.21 -51.39
N THR A 5 6.10 -63.91 -51.08
CA THR A 5 7.07 -62.87 -50.74
C THR A 5 6.28 -61.65 -50.23
N VAL A 6 6.78 -60.95 -49.19
CA VAL A 6 6.44 -59.56 -48.83
C VAL A 6 7.48 -58.64 -49.49
N PRO A 7 7.18 -57.38 -49.87
CA PRO A 7 7.67 -56.24 -49.03
C PRO A 7 6.70 -55.03 -49.07
N TRP A 8 6.39 -54.31 -47.97
CA TRP A 8 7.18 -53.27 -47.28
C TRP A 8 7.80 -52.19 -48.18
N SER A 9 7.37 -50.94 -47.96
CA SER A 9 8.03 -49.61 -48.16
C SER A 9 6.91 -48.59 -48.45
N GLU A 10 6.90 -47.33 -48.02
CA GLU A 10 7.79 -46.43 -47.29
C GLU A 10 6.90 -45.20 -46.95
N CYS A 11 6.91 -44.69 -45.71
CA CYS A 11 7.76 -43.61 -45.19
C CYS A 11 7.47 -42.18 -45.65
N SER A 12 7.59 -41.29 -44.65
CA SER A 12 7.95 -39.86 -44.70
C SER A 12 6.82 -38.84 -44.86
N CYS A 13 6.89 -37.65 -44.26
CA CYS A 13 7.56 -37.02 -43.10
C CYS A 13 7.21 -35.51 -43.19
N GLY A 14 7.38 -34.77 -42.09
CA GLY A 14 7.41 -33.29 -42.04
C GLY A 14 6.15 -32.72 -41.37
N GLU A 15 6.13 -32.34 -40.09
CA GLU A 15 6.89 -31.26 -39.42
C GLU A 15 6.91 -29.95 -40.22
N ASP A 16 6.27 -28.90 -39.67
CA ASP A 16 6.98 -27.67 -39.40
C ASP A 16 6.26 -26.80 -38.37
N SER A 17 7.08 -26.29 -37.44
CA SER A 17 6.78 -25.31 -36.41
C SER A 17 6.77 -23.90 -37.00
N SER A 18 6.05 -22.95 -36.38
CA SER A 18 6.64 -21.61 -36.19
C SER A 18 5.91 -20.77 -35.14
N SER A 19 6.75 -20.16 -34.30
CA SER A 19 6.49 -19.14 -33.29
C SER A 19 6.09 -17.78 -33.89
N ALA A 20 5.43 -16.93 -33.09
CA ALA A 20 5.55 -15.48 -33.23
C ALA A 20 5.29 -14.75 -31.91
N GLU A 21 6.13 -13.74 -31.68
CA GLU A 21 6.27 -12.85 -30.53
C GLU A 21 5.34 -11.60 -30.57
N VAL A 22 5.05 -11.09 -29.36
CA VAL A 22 4.97 -9.68 -28.91
C VAL A 22 4.00 -8.70 -29.60
N THR A 23 3.05 -8.13 -28.83
CA THR A 23 2.91 -6.65 -28.71
C THR A 23 2.07 -6.17 -27.52
N LEU A 24 2.58 -5.10 -26.92
CA LEU A 24 2.02 -4.19 -25.93
C LEU A 24 1.03 -3.21 -26.62
N CYS A 25 -0.11 -2.87 -26.00
CA CYS A 25 -0.72 -1.52 -26.06
C CYS A 25 -1.94 -1.35 -25.14
N ASP A 26 -1.94 -0.20 -24.47
CA ASP A 26 -3.05 0.45 -23.76
C ASP A 26 -4.34 0.57 -24.60
N ARG A 27 -5.50 0.56 -23.93
CA ARG A 27 -6.63 1.44 -24.26
C ARG A 27 -7.64 1.56 -23.12
N LEU A 28 -7.95 2.83 -22.83
CA LEU A 28 -8.99 3.35 -21.97
C LEU A 28 -10.40 3.15 -22.57
N PHE A 29 -11.40 3.33 -21.68
CA PHE A 29 -12.82 3.70 -21.89
C PHE A 29 -13.93 2.61 -21.88
N SER A 30 -14.72 2.68 -20.79
CA SER A 30 -16.13 2.31 -20.49
C SER A 30 -17.13 2.50 -21.65
N PRO A 31 -18.41 2.01 -21.66
CA PRO A 31 -19.35 1.94 -20.51
C PRO A 31 -20.47 0.86 -20.48
N GLY A 32 -21.19 0.80 -19.34
CA GLY A 32 -22.65 0.62 -19.33
C GLY A 32 -23.23 -0.78 -19.08
N LEU A 33 -23.87 -0.97 -17.93
CA LEU A 33 -25.05 -1.82 -17.80
C LEU A 33 -25.96 -1.29 -16.69
N SER A 34 -27.01 -0.62 -17.16
CA SER A 34 -28.29 -0.35 -16.49
C SER A 34 -29.18 -1.59 -16.64
N ILE A 35 -30.06 -1.88 -15.67
CA ILE A 35 -31.49 -2.22 -15.84
C ILE A 35 -32.13 -2.52 -14.46
N ARG A 36 -33.19 -1.76 -14.16
CA ARG A 36 -34.43 -2.00 -13.35
C ARG A 36 -34.34 -2.50 -11.91
N GLY A 37 -35.16 -2.03 -10.96
CA GLY A 37 -36.30 -1.11 -11.03
C GLY A 37 -37.41 -1.52 -10.05
N GLY A 38 -37.97 -0.52 -9.36
CA GLY A 38 -39.29 -0.52 -8.70
C GLY A 38 -39.27 -0.56 -7.15
N GLN A 39 -40.15 0.10 -6.40
CA GLN A 39 -41.15 1.15 -6.67
C GLN A 39 -41.77 1.53 -5.30
N GLU A 40 -41.98 2.84 -5.06
CA GLU A 40 -42.94 3.53 -4.15
C GLU A 40 -42.86 3.22 -2.63
N ASP A 41 -42.80 4.20 -1.72
CA ASP A 41 -43.88 5.15 -1.42
C ASP A 41 -43.41 6.61 -1.15
N GLU A 42 -44.16 7.55 -1.73
CA GLU A 42 -44.21 8.97 -1.34
C GLU A 42 -45.12 9.15 -0.11
N VAL A 43 -44.63 9.84 0.93
CA VAL A 43 -45.48 10.73 1.75
C VAL A 43 -44.73 12.03 2.02
N SER A 44 -45.34 13.11 1.52
CA SER A 44 -45.07 14.52 1.73
C SER A 44 -44.94 14.92 3.20
N SER A 45 -43.89 15.67 3.55
CA SER A 45 -43.91 16.60 4.70
C SER A 45 -42.65 17.49 4.72
N THR A 46 -42.80 18.67 4.14
CA THR A 46 -42.33 19.99 4.60
C THR A 46 -41.15 20.03 5.61
N CYS A 47 -40.03 20.63 5.16
CA CYS A 47 -38.87 21.05 5.96
C CYS A 47 -39.27 21.89 7.19
N PRO A 48 -38.52 21.77 8.30
CA PRO A 48 -37.40 22.69 8.45
C PRO A 48 -36.10 21.99 8.89
N LYS A 49 -35.01 22.27 8.17
CA LYS A 49 -33.65 21.97 8.61
C LYS A 49 -33.28 22.92 9.75
N VAL A 50 -33.50 22.51 10.98
CA VAL A 50 -32.84 23.14 12.13
C VAL A 50 -31.49 22.45 12.31
N ASN A 51 -30.45 23.00 11.65
CA ASN A 51 -29.09 22.71 12.05
C ASN A 51 -28.85 23.41 13.40
N VAL A 52 -29.07 22.69 14.49
CA VAL A 52 -28.54 23.10 15.80
C VAL A 52 -27.04 22.85 15.76
N PHE A 53 -26.31 23.81 15.21
CA PHE A 53 -24.88 23.90 15.41
C PHE A 53 -24.68 24.32 16.87
N VAL A 54 -24.43 23.36 17.76
CA VAL A 54 -23.98 23.67 19.12
C VAL A 54 -22.57 24.24 19.00
N ARG A 55 -22.52 25.55 18.77
CA ARG A 55 -21.31 26.37 18.80
C ARG A 55 -20.92 26.47 20.27
N VAL A 56 -19.91 25.70 20.68
CA VAL A 56 -19.23 25.95 21.95
C VAL A 56 -18.71 27.40 21.88
N PRO A 57 -19.09 28.29 22.81
CA PRO A 57 -18.80 29.71 22.67
C PRO A 57 -17.35 29.95 23.06
N ARG A 58 -16.44 29.95 22.07
CA ARG A 58 -15.40 30.97 22.08
C ARG A 58 -16.15 32.25 21.77
N ALA A 59 -16.48 33.04 22.81
CA ALA A 59 -17.03 34.38 22.65
C ALA A 59 -16.27 35.05 21.50
N SER A 60 -16.96 35.28 20.39
CA SER A 60 -16.25 35.72 19.20
C SER A 60 -15.74 37.12 19.53
N ILE A 61 -14.42 37.33 19.38
CA ILE A 61 -13.82 38.66 19.44
C ILE A 61 -14.64 39.65 18.58
N VAL A 62 -15.26 39.14 17.50
CA VAL A 62 -16.20 39.85 16.63
C VAL A 62 -17.44 40.39 17.37
N GLU A 63 -18.11 39.60 18.22
CA GLU A 63 -19.28 40.04 19.01
C GLU A 63 -18.89 41.08 20.07
N VAL A 64 -17.71 40.93 20.69
CA VAL A 64 -17.19 41.92 21.66
C VAL A 64 -16.78 43.21 20.96
N MET A 65 -16.26 43.14 19.72
CA MET A 65 -15.81 44.29 18.95
C MET A 65 -16.95 45.09 18.31
N GLN A 66 -18.08 44.46 17.97
CA GLN A 66 -19.26 45.16 17.42
C GLN A 66 -19.91 46.13 18.43
N GLY A 67 -19.80 45.89 19.74
CA GLY A 67 -20.29 46.80 20.79
C GLY A 67 -19.39 48.03 21.04
N LEU A 68 -18.13 47.98 20.61
CA LEU A 68 -17.09 49.01 20.82
C LEU A 68 -16.83 49.86 19.56
N GLU A 69 -17.59 49.63 18.49
CA GLU A 69 -17.21 50.00 17.11
C GLU A 69 -17.19 51.52 16.84
N MET A 70 -17.75 52.35 17.72
CA MET A 70 -17.89 53.80 17.50
C MET A 70 -17.16 54.73 18.48
N SER A 71 -16.49 54.25 19.54
CA SER A 71 -15.96 55.12 20.60
C SER A 71 -14.45 55.11 20.80
N LEU A 72 -13.74 54.08 20.32
CA LEU A 72 -12.30 53.98 20.53
C LEU A 72 -11.53 54.71 19.41
N PRO A 73 -10.53 55.58 19.70
CA PRO A 73 -9.63 56.18 18.70
C PRO A 73 -8.78 55.17 17.92
N ASP A 74 -8.30 55.57 16.73
CA ASP A 74 -7.49 54.70 15.85
C ASP A 74 -6.17 54.30 16.52
N GLU A 75 -5.57 55.18 17.31
CA GLU A 75 -4.29 54.95 18.01
C GLU A 75 -4.40 53.77 18.97
N LEU A 76 -5.52 53.66 19.67
CA LEU A 76 -5.78 52.57 20.60
C LEU A 76 -6.07 51.27 19.85
N TRP A 77 -6.78 51.33 18.72
CA TRP A 77 -6.97 50.15 17.87
C TRP A 77 -5.64 49.62 17.30
N ARG A 78 -4.76 50.51 16.81
CA ARG A 78 -3.41 50.12 16.36
C ARG A 78 -2.63 49.44 17.47
N TRP A 79 -2.69 49.99 18.69
CA TRP A 79 -2.03 49.42 19.84
C TRP A 79 -2.60 48.04 20.20
N ILE A 80 -3.93 47.88 20.20
CA ILE A 80 -4.61 46.59 20.45
C ILE A 80 -4.22 45.54 19.40
N LEU A 81 -4.24 45.90 18.11
CA LEU A 81 -3.87 44.97 17.03
C LEU A 81 -2.40 44.56 17.12
N LYS A 82 -1.51 45.54 17.37
CA LYS A 82 -0.09 45.28 17.55
C LYS A 82 0.16 44.38 18.75
N LEU A 83 -0.40 44.71 19.92
CA LEU A 83 -0.27 43.91 21.14
C LEU A 83 -0.85 42.51 20.95
N GLY A 84 -1.96 42.38 20.22
CA GLY A 84 -2.59 41.10 19.89
C GLY A 84 -1.70 40.20 19.05
N VAL A 85 -0.99 40.74 18.06
CA VAL A 85 -0.01 39.98 17.28
C VAL A 85 1.24 39.65 18.11
N GLU A 86 1.74 40.60 18.91
CA GLU A 86 2.92 40.40 19.77
C GLU A 86 2.70 39.32 20.83
N SER A 87 1.51 39.28 21.42
CA SER A 87 1.09 38.26 22.38
C SER A 87 0.64 36.94 21.73
N SER A 88 0.71 36.84 20.38
CA SER A 88 0.20 35.69 19.61
C SER A 88 -1.31 35.40 19.82
N CYS A 89 -2.07 36.39 20.30
CA CYS A 89 -3.53 36.29 20.46
C CYS A 89 -4.27 36.49 19.14
N LEU A 90 -3.67 37.21 18.18
CA LEU A 90 -4.22 37.42 16.84
C LEU A 90 -3.36 36.73 15.79
N SER A 91 -3.95 35.81 15.04
CA SER A 91 -3.35 35.18 13.87
C SER A 91 -3.67 35.95 12.59
N TYR A 92 -3.01 35.60 11.48
CA TYR A 92 -3.35 36.18 10.16
C TYR A 92 -4.83 35.98 9.79
N LYS A 93 -5.47 34.89 10.25
CA LYS A 93 -6.89 34.63 9.99
C LYS A 93 -7.77 35.63 10.70
N ASP A 94 -7.43 35.96 11.94
CA ASP A 94 -8.16 36.92 12.76
C ASP A 94 -8.04 38.30 12.12
N LEU A 95 -6.83 38.69 11.66
CA LEU A 95 -6.64 39.93 10.89
C LEU A 95 -7.46 39.94 9.59
N CYS A 96 -7.50 38.84 8.83
CA CYS A 96 -8.35 38.72 7.65
C CYS A 96 -9.84 38.85 7.99
N CYS A 97 -10.31 38.21 9.07
CA CYS A 97 -11.68 38.35 9.55
C CYS A 97 -11.99 39.81 9.92
N LEU A 98 -11.12 40.47 10.68
CA LEU A 98 -11.26 41.88 11.05
C LEU A 98 -11.28 42.81 9.83
N SER A 99 -10.47 42.51 8.81
CA SER A 99 -10.46 43.28 7.57
C SER A 99 -11.77 43.21 6.79
N MET A 100 -12.53 42.12 6.96
CA MET A 100 -13.84 41.95 6.34
C MET A 100 -14.98 42.54 7.20
N SER A 101 -14.75 42.77 8.49
CA SER A 101 -15.78 43.27 9.42
C SER A 101 -16.22 44.70 9.09
N CYS A 102 -15.30 45.66 8.95
CA CYS A 102 -15.64 47.04 8.62
C CYS A 102 -14.52 47.79 7.89
N ARG A 103 -14.85 48.91 7.24
CA ARG A 103 -13.88 49.72 6.46
C ARG A 103 -12.72 50.24 7.31
N ARG A 104 -13.03 50.64 8.56
CA ARG A 104 -12.05 51.15 9.51
C ARG A 104 -11.04 50.08 9.91
N LEU A 105 -11.52 48.90 10.33
CA LEU A 105 -10.67 47.77 10.66
C LEU A 105 -9.92 47.21 9.45
N ASN A 106 -10.49 47.29 8.24
CA ASN A 106 -9.77 46.98 7.01
C ASN A 106 -8.54 47.87 6.84
N HIS A 107 -8.67 49.18 7.04
CA HIS A 107 -7.53 50.09 6.98
C HIS A 107 -6.47 49.76 8.04
N LEU A 108 -6.89 49.61 9.31
CA LEU A 108 -5.98 49.37 10.45
C LEU A 108 -5.30 47.99 10.40
N SER A 109 -6.02 46.95 9.97
CA SER A 109 -5.46 45.59 9.83
C SER A 109 -4.49 45.46 8.66
N ASN A 110 -4.50 46.40 7.70
CA ASN A 110 -3.58 46.42 6.56
C ASN A 110 -2.31 47.24 6.82
N GLU A 111 -2.14 47.79 8.02
CA GLU A 111 -0.94 48.56 8.37
C GLU A 111 0.33 47.70 8.33
N GLU A 112 1.40 48.30 7.81
CA GLU A 112 2.68 47.62 7.58
C GLU A 112 3.33 47.09 8.86
N THR A 113 3.16 47.80 9.97
CA THR A 113 3.73 47.47 11.28
C THR A 113 3.17 46.17 11.84
N VAL A 114 1.87 45.92 11.65
CA VAL A 114 1.16 44.72 12.11
C VAL A 114 1.66 43.50 11.32
N TRP A 115 1.70 43.60 9.99
CA TRP A 115 2.18 42.52 9.13
C TRP A 115 3.68 42.25 9.28
N SER A 116 4.49 43.28 9.51
CA SER A 116 5.93 43.13 9.78
C SER A 116 6.18 42.34 11.07
N LYS A 117 5.40 42.63 12.11
CA LYS A 117 5.50 41.91 13.39
C LYS A 117 5.04 40.46 13.23
N LEU A 118 3.93 40.25 12.55
CA LEU A 118 3.38 38.91 12.28
C LEU A 118 4.36 38.07 11.46
N LEU A 119 4.95 38.65 10.41
CA LEU A 119 5.97 38.02 9.59
C LEU A 119 7.20 37.63 10.41
N SER A 120 7.67 38.51 11.30
CA SER A 120 8.83 38.26 12.16
C SER A 120 8.56 37.17 13.20
N SER A 121 7.30 37.05 13.65
CA SER A 121 6.86 36.03 14.61
C SER A 121 6.71 34.64 13.95
N ASP A 122 5.99 34.56 12.83
CA ASP A 122 5.66 33.30 12.15
C ASP A 122 6.83 32.77 11.31
N TYR A 123 7.64 33.67 10.74
CA TYR A 123 8.71 33.34 9.79
C TYR A 123 10.02 34.04 10.18
N PRO A 124 10.67 33.65 11.28
CA PRO A 124 11.90 34.29 11.79
C PRO A 124 13.12 34.15 10.86
N ALA A 125 13.01 33.42 9.75
CA ALA A 125 14.10 33.24 8.78
C ALA A 125 14.46 34.58 8.08
N HIS A 126 15.75 34.90 8.14
CA HIS A 126 16.39 36.14 7.69
C HIS A 126 15.86 36.69 6.36
N PRO A 127 15.78 38.02 6.21
CA PRO A 127 15.41 38.64 4.95
C PRO A 127 16.46 38.25 3.90
N SER A 128 16.08 37.37 2.96
CA SER A 128 16.80 37.28 1.70
C SER A 128 16.78 38.67 1.07
N SER A 129 17.93 39.13 0.61
CA SER A 129 18.09 40.38 -0.13
C SER A 129 17.24 40.32 -1.40
N TYR A 130 15.97 40.71 -1.28
CA TYR A 130 15.08 40.94 -2.40
C TYR A 130 15.20 42.42 -2.74
N THR A 131 15.96 42.71 -3.80
CA THR A 131 15.84 43.96 -4.56
C THR A 131 14.43 43.98 -5.14
N ASP A 132 13.70 45.07 -4.88
CA ASP A 132 12.24 45.25 -4.98
C ASP A 132 11.52 44.77 -3.71
N HIS A 133 11.15 45.71 -2.84
CA HIS A 133 10.50 45.43 -1.56
C HIS A 133 8.99 45.19 -1.75
N PRO A 134 8.48 43.94 -1.73
CA PRO A 134 7.05 43.70 -1.58
C PRO A 134 6.59 44.16 -0.19
N SER A 135 5.39 44.75 -0.09
CA SER A 135 4.78 45.07 1.21
C SER A 135 4.84 43.85 2.16
N PRO A 136 5.05 44.04 3.48
CA PRO A 136 5.13 42.94 4.43
C PRO A 136 3.93 41.98 4.39
N LYS A 137 2.73 42.48 4.06
CA LYS A 137 1.54 41.68 3.80
C LYS A 137 1.71 40.75 2.60
N SER A 138 2.19 41.26 1.46
CA SER A 138 2.46 40.43 0.27
C SER A 138 3.60 39.44 0.50
N LEU A 139 4.65 39.81 1.24
CA LEU A 139 5.72 38.89 1.60
C LEU A 139 5.22 37.76 2.52
N TYR A 140 4.35 38.09 3.48
CA TYR A 140 3.69 37.10 4.32
C TYR A 140 2.86 36.12 3.47
N GLN A 141 2.06 36.64 2.54
CA GLN A 141 1.25 35.83 1.63
C GLN A 141 2.09 34.83 0.81
N ILE A 142 3.22 35.30 0.24
CA ILE A 142 4.13 34.43 -0.53
C ILE A 142 4.71 33.32 0.36
N ARG A 143 5.19 33.66 1.57
CA ARG A 143 5.76 32.67 2.50
C ARG A 143 4.71 31.68 3.00
N PHE A 144 3.51 32.17 3.29
CA PHE A 144 2.37 31.35 3.68
C PHE A 144 2.01 30.33 2.60
N GLU A 145 1.88 30.78 1.35
CA GLU A 145 1.56 29.90 0.24
C GLU A 145 2.66 28.85 0.00
N LYS A 146 3.93 29.27 0.08
CA LYS A 146 5.06 28.36 -0.02
C LYS A 146 5.04 27.28 1.07
N ASP A 147 4.75 27.65 2.31
CA ASP A 147 4.65 26.69 3.42
C ASP A 147 3.43 25.77 3.29
N ARG A 148 2.28 26.31 2.83
CA ARG A 148 1.07 25.53 2.53
C ARG A 148 1.35 24.46 1.49
N VAL A 149 1.96 24.83 0.36
CA VAL A 149 2.34 23.89 -0.70
C VAL A 149 3.37 22.88 -0.18
N LYS A 150 4.37 23.33 0.60
CA LYS A 150 5.38 22.44 1.20
C LYS A 150 4.73 21.37 2.09
N LYS A 151 3.76 21.76 2.93
CA LYS A 151 2.98 20.83 3.76
C LYS A 151 2.20 19.84 2.89
N LEU A 152 1.42 20.31 1.92
CA LEU A 152 0.68 19.45 0.98
C LEU A 152 1.57 18.43 0.27
N LEU A 153 2.74 18.85 -0.21
CA LEU A 153 3.70 17.97 -0.87
C LEU A 153 4.31 16.95 0.10
N ALA A 154 4.60 17.34 1.34
CA ALA A 154 5.09 16.42 2.36
C ALA A 154 4.04 15.33 2.67
N GLU A 155 2.77 15.71 2.75
CA GLU A 155 1.65 14.79 2.95
C GLU A 155 1.48 13.84 1.76
N ARG A 156 1.49 14.38 0.53
CA ARG A 156 1.42 13.58 -0.68
C ARG A 156 2.55 12.57 -0.76
N ARG A 157 3.77 12.96 -0.39
CA ARG A 157 4.92 12.04 -0.31
C ARG A 157 4.72 10.96 0.74
N ALA A 158 4.15 11.29 1.90
CA ALA A 158 3.86 10.30 2.94
C ALA A 158 2.86 9.25 2.45
N VAL A 159 1.79 9.68 1.77
CA VAL A 159 0.80 8.80 1.14
C VAL A 159 1.46 7.88 0.10
N LEU A 160 2.21 8.45 -0.85
CA LEU A 160 2.86 7.68 -1.91
C LEU A 160 3.86 6.63 -1.38
N ARG A 161 4.57 6.91 -0.28
CA ARG A 161 5.46 5.93 0.35
C ARG A 161 4.70 4.72 0.90
N ILE A 162 3.53 4.94 1.48
CA ILE A 162 2.70 3.85 2.02
C ILE A 162 2.04 3.08 0.86
N GLU A 163 1.54 3.76 -0.15
CA GLU A 163 1.00 3.12 -1.37
C GLU A 163 2.07 2.24 -2.06
N SER A 164 3.31 2.71 -2.12
CA SER A 164 4.44 1.91 -2.61
C SER A 164 4.68 0.65 -1.78
N GLN A 165 4.55 0.72 -0.44
CA GLN A 165 4.66 -0.46 0.42
C GLN A 165 3.52 -1.46 0.20
N ILE A 166 2.30 -0.98 -0.05
CA ILE A 166 1.15 -1.84 -0.37
C ILE A 166 1.43 -2.64 -1.65
N LEU A 167 1.88 -1.97 -2.71
CA LEU A 167 2.23 -2.63 -3.98
C LEU A 167 3.36 -3.67 -3.80
N GLU A 168 4.35 -3.34 -2.97
CA GLU A 168 5.43 -4.26 -2.62
C GLU A 168 4.93 -5.52 -1.90
N HIS A 169 4.01 -5.37 -0.95
CA HIS A 169 3.38 -6.47 -0.24
C HIS A 169 2.49 -7.32 -1.16
N GLU A 170 1.77 -6.69 -2.08
CA GLU A 170 0.96 -7.39 -3.09
C GLU A 170 1.82 -8.22 -4.03
N ARG A 171 2.96 -7.67 -4.50
CA ARG A 171 3.92 -8.42 -5.33
C ARG A 171 4.48 -9.63 -4.60
N LYS A 172 4.91 -9.46 -3.34
CA LYS A 172 5.39 -10.57 -2.50
C LYS A 172 4.33 -11.65 -2.27
N LEU A 173 3.08 -11.23 -2.09
CA LEU A 173 1.98 -12.17 -1.93
C LEU A 173 1.77 -13.02 -3.20
N GLN A 174 1.88 -12.42 -4.38
CA GLN A 174 1.81 -13.13 -5.67
C GLN A 174 2.99 -14.10 -5.83
N GLU A 175 4.21 -13.69 -5.48
CA GLU A 175 5.40 -14.56 -5.52
C GLU A 175 5.24 -15.79 -4.62
N ILE A 176 4.80 -15.60 -3.37
CA ILE A 176 4.54 -16.71 -2.45
C ILE A 176 3.43 -17.63 -2.99
N GLN A 177 2.40 -17.07 -3.63
CA GLN A 177 1.34 -17.87 -4.26
C GLN A 177 1.86 -18.72 -5.41
N LEU A 178 2.72 -18.15 -6.27
CA LEU A 178 3.35 -18.87 -7.37
C LEU A 178 4.18 -20.05 -6.85
N GLN A 179 5.06 -19.80 -5.88
CA GLN A 179 5.89 -20.83 -5.26
C GLN A 179 5.03 -21.92 -4.59
N LEU A 180 3.92 -21.55 -3.97
CA LEU A 180 2.99 -22.51 -3.38
C LEU A 180 2.31 -23.39 -4.41
N VAL A 181 1.98 -22.86 -5.59
CA VAL A 181 1.43 -23.67 -6.70
C VAL A 181 2.49 -24.62 -7.22
N GLU A 182 3.71 -24.14 -7.45
CA GLU A 182 4.83 -24.97 -7.93
C GLU A 182 5.12 -26.13 -6.97
N GLU A 183 5.23 -25.88 -5.66
CA GLU A 183 5.48 -26.94 -4.68
C GLU A 183 4.31 -27.92 -4.55
N LYS A 184 3.08 -27.47 -4.76
CA LYS A 184 1.92 -28.38 -4.82
C LYS A 184 1.97 -29.29 -6.03
N GLU A 185 2.38 -28.79 -7.20
CA GLU A 185 2.52 -29.61 -8.40
C GLU A 185 3.67 -30.61 -8.25
N LYS A 186 4.84 -30.18 -7.74
CA LYS A 186 5.95 -31.11 -7.41
C LYS A 186 5.52 -32.22 -6.45
N ASN A 187 4.77 -31.87 -5.41
CA ASN A 187 4.25 -32.86 -4.48
C ASN A 187 3.28 -33.85 -5.15
N LYS A 188 2.39 -33.36 -6.03
CA LYS A 188 1.46 -34.21 -6.79
C LYS A 188 2.20 -35.15 -7.73
N THR A 189 3.18 -34.68 -8.48
CA THR A 189 3.96 -35.51 -9.40
C THR A 189 4.74 -36.58 -8.64
N ALA A 190 5.37 -36.23 -7.51
CA ALA A 190 6.06 -37.18 -6.64
C ALA A 190 5.12 -38.26 -6.07
N ILE A 191 3.89 -37.88 -5.67
CA ILE A 191 2.87 -38.83 -5.20
C ILE A 191 2.44 -39.80 -6.32
N ILE A 192 2.24 -39.29 -7.54
CA ILE A 192 1.87 -40.11 -8.70
C ILE A 192 2.99 -41.11 -9.01
N GLU A 193 4.24 -40.66 -9.04
CA GLU A 193 5.38 -41.53 -9.29
C GLU A 193 5.54 -42.60 -8.20
N LEU A 194 5.37 -42.23 -6.93
CA LEU A 194 5.45 -43.17 -5.81
C LEU A 194 4.39 -44.27 -5.94
N ASN A 195 3.17 -43.92 -6.34
CA ASN A 195 2.10 -44.88 -6.58
C ASN A 195 2.40 -45.81 -7.77
N ASN A 196 3.06 -45.30 -8.81
CA ASN A 196 3.49 -46.13 -9.94
C ASN A 196 4.57 -47.14 -9.52
N LEU A 197 5.55 -46.71 -8.71
CA LEU A 197 6.58 -47.61 -8.18
C LEU A 197 6.01 -48.67 -7.22
N ARG A 198 4.99 -48.35 -6.42
CA ARG A 198 4.27 -49.35 -5.61
C ARG A 198 3.67 -50.45 -6.48
N LYS A 199 3.02 -50.10 -7.60
CA LYS A 199 2.48 -51.07 -8.56
C LYS A 199 3.58 -51.96 -9.17
N VAL A 200 4.75 -51.39 -9.43
CA VAL A 200 5.92 -52.15 -9.93
C VAL A 200 6.45 -53.12 -8.87
N ARG A 201 6.54 -52.67 -7.61
CA ARG A 201 6.93 -53.53 -6.48
C ARG A 201 5.97 -54.69 -6.27
N GLU A 202 4.67 -54.42 -6.37
CA GLU A 202 3.61 -55.44 -6.32
C GLU A 202 3.74 -56.44 -7.47
N ALA A 203 3.91 -55.98 -8.71
CA ALA A 203 4.12 -56.85 -9.87
C ALA A 203 5.39 -57.71 -9.73
N SER A 204 6.49 -57.13 -9.26
CA SER A 204 7.74 -57.84 -9.00
C SER A 204 7.60 -58.93 -7.92
N THR A 205 6.85 -58.64 -6.85
CA THR A 205 6.55 -59.62 -5.80
C THR A 205 5.67 -60.75 -6.33
N ALA A 206 4.68 -60.39 -7.15
CA ALA A 206 3.73 -61.34 -7.72
C ALA A 206 4.44 -62.32 -8.70
N LEU A 207 5.42 -61.87 -9.49
CA LEU A 207 6.21 -62.71 -10.39
C LEU A 207 7.00 -63.84 -9.69
N LYS A 208 7.27 -63.70 -8.37
CA LYS A 208 7.96 -64.71 -7.55
C LYS A 208 7.06 -65.89 -7.17
N VAL A 209 5.74 -65.74 -7.31
CA VAL A 209 4.75 -66.78 -7.01
C VAL A 209 4.25 -67.39 -8.33
N TRP A 210 3.80 -68.64 -8.29
CA TRP A 210 3.21 -69.28 -9.47
C TRP A 210 1.96 -68.52 -9.95
N GLN A 211 1.83 -68.32 -11.27
CA GLN A 211 0.71 -67.61 -11.89
C GLN A 211 0.41 -68.09 -13.32
N PRO A 212 -0.83 -67.89 -13.81
CA PRO A 212 -1.18 -68.06 -15.22
C PRO A 212 -0.35 -67.16 -16.16
N GLN A 213 -0.03 -67.68 -17.34
CA GLN A 213 0.90 -67.04 -18.28
C GLN A 213 0.46 -65.64 -18.72
N VAL A 214 -0.84 -65.40 -18.89
CA VAL A 214 -1.38 -64.09 -19.29
C VAL A 214 -1.07 -63.01 -18.25
N ILE A 215 -1.20 -63.35 -16.96
CA ILE A 215 -0.93 -62.43 -15.84
C ILE A 215 0.58 -62.22 -15.71
N ARG A 216 1.36 -63.29 -15.85
CA ARG A 216 2.82 -63.27 -15.81
C ARG A 216 3.41 -62.35 -16.89
N SER A 217 2.93 -62.42 -18.13
CA SER A 217 3.39 -61.57 -19.23
C SER A 217 3.17 -60.08 -18.94
N ARG A 218 1.97 -59.72 -18.45
CA ARG A 218 1.65 -58.33 -18.08
C ARG A 218 2.52 -57.81 -16.94
N GLN A 219 2.69 -58.59 -15.87
CA GLN A 219 3.54 -58.21 -14.74
C GLN A 219 5.01 -58.08 -15.13
N LYS A 220 5.50 -58.97 -15.99
CA LYS A 220 6.86 -58.91 -16.54
C LYS A 220 7.10 -57.62 -17.30
N GLN A 221 6.17 -57.22 -18.18
CA GLN A 221 6.26 -55.95 -18.90
C GLN A 221 6.29 -54.74 -17.94
N ILE A 222 5.44 -54.71 -16.91
CA ILE A 222 5.42 -53.63 -15.91
C ILE A 222 6.77 -53.49 -15.19
N VAL A 223 7.42 -54.61 -14.84
CA VAL A 223 8.71 -54.61 -14.14
C VAL A 223 9.87 -54.24 -15.07
N GLU A 224 9.85 -54.69 -16.32
CA GLU A 224 10.89 -54.40 -17.32
C GLU A 224 10.98 -52.92 -17.69
N HIS A 225 9.87 -52.17 -17.59
CA HIS A 225 9.87 -50.72 -17.83
C HIS A 225 10.52 -49.89 -16.71
N CYS A 226 10.91 -50.48 -15.57
CA CYS A 226 11.61 -49.78 -14.50
C CYS A 226 13.12 -50.03 -14.52
N SER A 227 13.90 -48.99 -14.82
CA SER A 227 15.37 -49.04 -14.91
C SER A 227 16.10 -48.83 -13.58
N VAL A 228 15.43 -48.29 -12.56
CA VAL A 228 16.03 -47.89 -11.28
C VAL A 228 15.62 -48.86 -10.17
N PRO A 229 16.52 -49.18 -9.22
CA PRO A 229 16.16 -49.91 -8.00
C PRO A 229 14.96 -49.27 -7.29
N VAL A 230 13.86 -50.01 -7.25
CA VAL A 230 12.53 -49.50 -6.84
C VAL A 230 12.56 -48.97 -5.39
N ASP A 231 13.16 -49.70 -4.46
CA ASP A 231 13.16 -49.32 -3.04
C ASP A 231 13.93 -48.03 -2.77
N PHE A 232 15.06 -47.80 -3.45
CA PHE A 232 15.83 -46.55 -3.31
C PHE A 232 15.05 -45.35 -3.85
N ARG A 233 14.44 -45.47 -5.03
CA ARG A 233 13.64 -44.37 -5.60
C ARG A 233 12.38 -44.10 -4.79
N MET A 234 11.72 -45.14 -4.27
CA MET A 234 10.57 -44.98 -3.37
C MET A 234 10.96 -44.20 -2.11
N ASN A 235 12.06 -44.56 -1.45
CA ASN A 235 12.54 -43.84 -0.26
C ASN A 235 12.88 -42.37 -0.58
N ALA A 236 13.50 -42.10 -1.74
CA ALA A 236 13.78 -40.74 -2.18
C ALA A 236 12.51 -39.91 -2.39
N LEU A 237 11.48 -40.48 -3.04
CA LEU A 237 10.18 -39.84 -3.24
C LEU A 237 9.46 -39.56 -1.93
N GLU A 238 9.52 -40.48 -0.96
CA GLU A 238 8.93 -40.25 0.36
C GLU A 238 9.58 -39.07 1.09
N MET A 239 10.90 -38.91 0.95
CA MET A 239 11.61 -37.76 1.49
C MET A 239 11.29 -36.46 0.75
N GLU A 240 11.16 -36.52 -0.58
CA GLU A 240 10.75 -35.38 -1.42
C GLU A 240 9.35 -34.88 -1.06
N ILE A 241 8.38 -35.80 -0.90
CA ILE A 241 7.01 -35.48 -0.45
C ILE A 241 7.03 -34.80 0.92
N LYS A 242 7.79 -35.34 1.89
CA LYS A 242 7.92 -34.74 3.22
C LYS A 242 8.50 -33.33 3.15
N LEU A 243 9.51 -33.12 2.30
CA LEU A 243 10.13 -31.80 2.10
C LEU A 243 9.13 -30.82 1.46
N CYS A 244 8.44 -31.21 0.39
CA CYS A 244 7.43 -30.38 -0.26
C CYS A 244 6.30 -30.03 0.71
N MET A 245 5.82 -30.98 1.53
CA MET A 245 4.83 -30.70 2.58
C MET A 245 5.32 -29.67 3.58
N GLN A 246 6.58 -29.77 4.02
CA GLN A 246 7.20 -28.78 4.90
C GLN A 246 7.28 -27.41 4.22
N GLN A 247 7.72 -27.34 2.96
CA GLN A 247 7.80 -26.09 2.19
C GLN A 247 6.42 -25.46 1.99
N ILE A 248 5.41 -26.24 1.61
CA ILE A 248 4.01 -25.79 1.49
C ILE A 248 3.53 -25.19 2.81
N SER A 249 3.82 -25.85 3.94
CA SER A 249 3.45 -25.31 5.27
C SER A 249 4.15 -23.98 5.56
N GLY A 250 5.42 -23.85 5.18
CA GLY A 250 6.20 -22.61 5.28
C GLY A 250 5.60 -21.49 4.44
N PHE A 251 5.28 -21.75 3.17
CA PHE A 251 4.66 -20.77 2.27
C PHE A 251 3.25 -20.38 2.72
N LEU A 252 2.44 -21.31 3.24
CA LEU A 252 1.12 -20.99 3.80
C LEU A 252 1.22 -20.02 4.98
N LYS A 253 2.20 -20.22 5.86
CA LYS A 253 2.49 -19.32 6.97
C LYS A 253 2.99 -17.96 6.46
N ALA A 254 3.98 -17.95 5.56
CA ALA A 254 4.53 -16.73 4.97
C ALA A 254 3.44 -15.89 4.28
N ARG A 255 2.54 -16.54 3.54
CA ARG A 255 1.38 -15.90 2.90
C ARG A 255 0.43 -15.28 3.91
N LYS A 256 0.14 -15.96 5.02
CA LYS A 256 -0.71 -15.42 6.09
C LYS A 256 -0.05 -14.20 6.74
N ASP A 257 1.24 -14.30 7.04
CA ASP A 257 2.00 -13.23 7.67
C ASP A 257 2.11 -12.00 6.75
N GLU A 258 2.36 -12.22 5.45
CA GLU A 258 2.40 -11.14 4.44
C GLU A 258 1.04 -10.48 4.25
N LYS A 259 -0.04 -11.26 4.24
CA LYS A 259 -1.41 -10.72 4.19
C LYS A 259 -1.71 -9.84 5.40
N SER A 260 -1.30 -10.25 6.60
CA SER A 260 -1.45 -9.42 7.81
C SER A 260 -0.66 -8.11 7.71
N ARG A 261 0.56 -8.14 7.15
CA ARG A 261 1.36 -6.93 6.89
C ARG A 261 0.70 -5.99 5.88
N LEU A 262 0.11 -6.55 4.82
CA LEU A 262 -0.65 -5.80 3.82
C LEU A 262 -1.86 -5.10 4.44
N GLU A 263 -2.64 -5.78 5.27
CA GLU A 263 -3.80 -5.16 5.92
C GLU A 263 -3.38 -4.06 6.92
N ALA A 264 -2.31 -4.27 7.70
CA ALA A 264 -1.78 -3.25 8.59
C ALA A 264 -1.28 -2.00 7.84
N THR A 265 -0.67 -2.17 6.66
CA THR A 265 -0.23 -1.04 5.84
C THR A 265 -1.40 -0.32 5.15
N LYS A 266 -2.45 -1.04 4.75
CA LYS A 266 -3.72 -0.45 4.27
C LYS A 266 -4.43 0.35 5.37
N GLU A 267 -4.45 -0.15 6.60
CA GLU A 267 -4.98 0.59 7.76
C GLU A 267 -4.13 1.84 8.06
N ARG A 268 -2.80 1.74 7.95
CA ARG A 268 -1.93 2.92 8.06
C ARG A 268 -2.26 3.95 6.97
N LEU A 269 -2.49 3.51 5.73
CA LEU A 269 -2.87 4.39 4.63
C LEU A 269 -4.21 5.07 4.90
N SER A 270 -5.21 4.35 5.41
CA SER A 270 -6.52 4.94 5.72
C SER A 270 -6.40 6.04 6.77
N LYS A 271 -5.58 5.84 7.81
CA LYS A 271 -5.28 6.88 8.83
C LYS A 271 -4.58 8.11 8.25
N VAL A 272 -3.65 7.93 7.31
CA VAL A 272 -2.92 9.05 6.69
C VAL A 272 -3.77 9.77 5.64
N LYS A 273 -4.61 9.06 4.91
CA LYS A 273 -5.52 9.60 3.90
C LYS A 273 -6.73 10.30 4.53
N TYR A 274 -7.21 9.81 5.68
CA TYR A 274 -8.24 10.44 6.47
C TYR A 274 -7.67 11.67 7.21
N ARG A 275 -7.66 12.81 6.51
CA ARG A 275 -7.60 14.14 7.13
C ARG A 275 -8.91 14.86 6.88
N PRO A 276 -9.92 14.72 7.76
CA PRO A 276 -11.01 15.67 7.79
C PRO A 276 -10.43 17.03 8.15
N LEU A 277 -10.29 17.91 7.15
CA LEU A 277 -10.18 19.35 7.34
C LEU A 277 -9.02 19.83 8.24
N GLN A 278 -7.85 19.21 8.19
CA GLN A 278 -6.61 19.82 8.73
C GLN A 278 -6.07 20.94 7.83
N SER A 279 -6.95 21.61 7.10
CA SER A 279 -6.73 22.96 6.66
C SER A 279 -7.18 23.86 7.81
N PHE A 280 -6.22 24.48 8.51
CA PHE A 280 -6.44 25.67 9.34
C PHE A 280 -6.83 25.51 10.83
N GLU A 281 -6.50 24.44 11.55
CA GLU A 281 -6.41 24.53 13.02
C GLU A 281 -4.98 24.88 13.46
N GLY A 282 -4.90 25.75 14.47
CA GLY A 282 -3.76 26.60 14.78
C GLY A 282 -2.47 25.88 15.10
N GLY A 283 -1.37 26.64 15.04
CA GLY A 283 -0.07 26.22 15.52
C GLY A 283 -0.17 25.65 16.94
N SER A 284 -0.16 24.34 17.02
CA SER A 284 0.21 23.62 18.22
C SER A 284 1.31 22.69 17.78
N LYS A 285 2.50 22.93 18.33
CA LYS A 285 3.64 22.03 18.26
C LYS A 285 3.21 20.69 18.86
N SER A 286 2.66 19.78 18.07
CA SER A 286 2.71 18.36 18.41
C SER A 286 4.00 17.80 17.82
N SER A 287 5.04 17.83 18.65
CA SER A 287 6.15 16.88 18.56
C SER A 287 5.53 15.49 18.51
N LEU A 288 5.44 14.90 17.33
CA LEU A 288 5.22 13.47 17.19
C LEU A 288 6.58 12.84 17.03
N ASP A 289 6.80 11.89 17.92
CA ASP A 289 8.06 11.28 18.29
C ASP A 289 8.86 10.77 17.08
N ASP A 290 10.14 11.10 17.13
CA ASP A 290 11.19 10.59 16.28
C ASP A 290 11.55 9.16 16.75
N GLU A 291 10.71 8.18 16.42
CA GLU A 291 11.07 6.77 16.63
C GLU A 291 11.89 6.24 15.44
N SER A 292 13.05 6.86 15.29
CA SER A 292 14.12 6.43 14.41
C SER A 292 14.90 5.27 15.05
N ARG A 293 14.64 4.08 14.51
CA ARG A 293 15.63 3.01 14.22
C ARG A 293 16.72 2.79 15.29
N ASN A 294 16.51 1.79 16.14
CA ASN A 294 17.63 1.08 16.76
C ASN A 294 17.42 -0.44 16.75
N ARG A 295 17.69 -1.06 15.59
CA ARG A 295 18.03 -2.49 15.50
C ARG A 295 19.10 -2.67 14.44
N GLY A 296 20.35 -2.75 14.89
CA GLY A 296 21.45 -3.07 14.02
C GLY A 296 22.80 -2.94 14.70
N MET A 297 23.13 -3.83 15.64
CA MET A 297 24.51 -4.33 15.81
C MET A 297 24.49 -5.78 16.28
N ASN A 298 24.66 -6.69 15.34
CA ASN A 298 25.22 -8.01 15.58
C ASN A 298 26.70 -7.86 15.94
N SER A 299 27.15 -8.49 17.02
CA SER A 299 28.52 -9.00 17.11
C SER A 299 28.57 -10.28 17.97
N ASN A 300 28.15 -11.40 17.38
CA ASN A 300 28.52 -12.71 17.90
C ASN A 300 30.03 -12.90 17.70
N LYS A 301 30.79 -12.82 18.79
CA LYS A 301 32.19 -13.26 18.85
C LYS A 301 32.23 -14.80 18.90
N SER A 302 32.44 -15.43 17.75
CA SER A 302 32.99 -16.79 17.70
C SER A 302 34.45 -16.74 18.15
N LYS A 303 34.74 -17.21 19.36
CA LYS A 303 36.10 -17.57 19.77
C LYS A 303 36.36 -19.04 19.42
N ARG A 304 37.18 -19.17 18.37
CA ARG A 304 37.94 -20.31 17.88
C ARG A 304 38.50 -21.20 19.02
N VAL A 305 38.04 -22.45 19.07
CA VAL A 305 38.72 -23.55 19.77
C VAL A 305 40.02 -23.85 19.01
N LYS A 306 41.17 -23.78 19.69
CA LYS A 306 42.44 -24.29 19.17
C LYS A 306 42.55 -25.77 19.54
N GLN A 307 42.69 -26.62 18.54
CA GLN A 307 43.25 -27.96 18.70
C GLN A 307 44.77 -27.84 18.95
N LYS A 308 45.23 -28.50 20.00
CA LYS A 308 46.54 -29.15 20.08
C LYS A 308 46.45 -30.27 21.10
#